data_AF-A0A0S8EPL0-F1
#
_entry.id   AF-A0A0S8EPL0-F1
#
_cell.length_a   1.000
_cell.length_b   1.000
_cell.length_c   1.000
_cell.angle_alpha   90.00
_cell.angle_beta   90.00
_cell.angle_gamma   90.00
#
_symmetry.space_group_name_H-M   'P 1'
#
loop_
_entity.id
_entity.type
_entity.pdbx_description
1 polymer ?
#
loop_
_entity_poly.entity_id
_entity_poly.type
_entity_poly.pdbx_seq_one_letter_code
_entity_poly.pdbx_strand_id
1 'polypeptide(L)'
;MHKNQEQLAWRLLETLYELGRADVAATPEVLTTWLDVSEARVQELLGRLDMQGLVDASRCRLSMRGLVLAVSMHGAQKLSRQSAAA
;
A
#
# COMPACT_ATOMS: atom_id res chain seq x y z
N MET A 1 12.29 -16.34 -0.06
CA MET A 1 10.84 -16.06 0.16
C MET A 1 10.54 -14.64 0.67
N HIS A 2 11.50 -13.86 1.19
CA HIS A 2 11.23 -12.54 1.79
C HIS A 2 10.87 -11.44 0.76
N LYS A 3 11.56 -11.41 -0.39
CA LYS A 3 11.35 -10.39 -1.44
C LYS A 3 9.90 -10.26 -1.91
N ASN A 4 9.18 -11.37 -2.01
CA ASN A 4 7.80 -11.38 -2.51
C ASN A 4 6.82 -10.80 -1.47
N GLN A 5 7.09 -11.00 -0.17
CA GLN A 5 6.27 -10.42 0.90
C GLN A 5 6.48 -8.91 1.02
N GLU A 6 7.73 -8.45 0.93
CA GLU A 6 8.05 -7.03 0.96
C GLU A 6 7.42 -6.31 -0.23
N GLN A 7 7.58 -6.83 -1.44
CA GLN A 7 6.93 -6.28 -2.64
C GLN A 7 5.41 -6.18 -2.49
N LEU A 8 4.77 -7.20 -1.92
CA LEU A 8 3.33 -7.18 -1.72
C LEU A 8 2.89 -6.14 -0.67
N ALA A 9 3.66 -5.98 0.42
CA ALA A 9 3.41 -4.92 1.40
C ALA A 9 3.56 -3.53 0.77
N TRP A 10 4.57 -3.33 -0.08
CA TRP A 10 4.74 -2.08 -0.83
C TRP A 10 3.57 -1.79 -1.77
N ARG A 11 3.11 -2.81 -2.52
CA ARG A 11 1.94 -2.69 -3.40
C ARG A 11 0.67 -2.37 -2.62
N LEU A 12 0.50 -2.94 -1.43
CA LEU A 12 -0.64 -2.65 -0.56
C LEU A 12 -0.63 -1.19 -0.09
N LEU A 13 0.51 -0.66 0.34
CA LEU A 13 0.64 0.76 0.72
C LEU A 13 0.35 1.70 -0.45
N GLU A 14 0.85 1.38 -1.65
CA GLU A 14 0.57 2.14 -2.87
C GLU A 14 -0.92 2.09 -3.25
N THR A 15 -1.55 0.92 -3.17
CA THR A 15 -2.97 0.74 -3.46
C THR A 15 -3.83 1.56 -2.49
N LEU A 16 -3.53 1.51 -1.19
CA LEU A 16 -4.24 2.32 -0.19
C LEU A 16 -4.06 3.82 -0.43
N TYR A 17 -2.89 4.26 -0.90
CA TYR A 17 -2.64 5.64 -1.25
C TYR A 17 -3.48 6.09 -2.45
N GLU A 18 -3.50 5.30 -3.53
CA GLU A 18 -4.28 5.63 -4.73
C GLU A 18 -5.78 5.60 -4.47
N LEU A 19 -6.29 4.62 -3.71
CA LEU A 19 -7.70 4.57 -3.29
C LEU A 19 -8.08 5.80 -2.46
N GLY A 20 -7.23 6.20 -1.51
CA GLY A 20 -7.44 7.41 -0.71
C GLY A 20 -7.43 8.70 -1.54
N ARG A 21 -6.62 8.76 -2.61
CA ARG A 21 -6.62 9.90 -3.55
C ARG A 21 -7.85 9.94 -4.45
N ALA A 22 -8.41 8.79 -4.77
CA ALA A 22 -9.62 8.64 -5.58
C ALA A 22 -10.92 8.76 -4.75
N ASP A 23 -10.81 8.99 -3.44
CA ASP A 23 -11.94 8.98 -2.49
C ASP A 23 -12.74 7.66 -2.54
N VAL A 24 -12.04 6.55 -2.80
CA VAL A 24 -12.62 5.20 -2.84
C VAL A 24 -12.39 4.52 -1.49
N ALA A 25 -13.45 3.96 -0.92
CA ALA A 25 -13.36 3.17 0.30
C ALA A 25 -12.49 1.91 0.04
N ALA A 26 -11.35 1.83 0.73
CA ALA A 26 -10.49 0.66 0.69
C ALA A 26 -11.07 -0.40 1.63
N THR A 27 -11.90 -1.31 1.12
CA THR A 27 -12.34 -2.49 1.89
C THR A 27 -11.43 -3.68 1.60
N PRO A 28 -11.42 -4.73 2.44
CA PRO A 28 -10.67 -5.95 2.17
C PRO A 28 -10.97 -6.53 0.78
N GLU A 29 -12.23 -6.53 0.35
CA GLU A 29 -12.67 -7.04 -0.96
C GLU A 29 -12.07 -6.23 -2.12
N VAL A 30 -12.06 -4.89 -2.00
CA VAL A 30 -11.42 -4.02 -3.00
C VAL A 30 -9.92 -4.32 -3.06
N LEU A 31 -9.27 -4.45 -1.92
CA LEU A 31 -7.83 -4.76 -1.85
C LEU A 31 -7.50 -6.13 -2.44
N THR A 32 -8.33 -7.16 -2.22
CA THR A 32 -8.12 -8.48 -2.85
C THR A 32 -8.15 -8.40 -4.38
N THR A 33 -9.08 -7.62 -4.92
CA THR A 33 -9.27 -7.44 -6.36
C THR A 33 -8.09 -6.70 -6.99
N TRP A 34 -7.61 -5.64 -6.33
CA TRP A 34 -6.52 -4.81 -6.87
C TRP A 34 -5.14 -5.46 -6.73
N LEU A 35 -4.95 -6.25 -5.67
CA LEU A 35 -3.67 -6.90 -5.39
C LEU A 35 -3.57 -8.32 -5.97
N ASP A 36 -4.68 -8.88 -6.45
CA ASP A 36 -4.80 -10.26 -6.96
C ASP A 36 -4.30 -11.30 -5.93
N VAL A 37 -4.79 -11.16 -4.69
CA VAL A 37 -4.44 -12.05 -3.57
C VAL A 37 -5.67 -12.37 -2.72
N SER A 38 -5.60 -13.47 -1.98
CA SER A 38 -6.70 -13.88 -1.09
C SER A 38 -6.94 -12.88 0.04
N GLU A 39 -8.18 -12.82 0.52
CA GLU A 39 -8.58 -11.93 1.62
C GLU A 39 -7.78 -12.20 2.90
N ALA A 40 -7.58 -13.48 3.24
CA ALA A 40 -6.73 -13.87 4.37
C ALA A 40 -5.31 -13.29 4.26
N ARG A 41 -4.77 -13.20 3.04
CA ARG A 41 -3.45 -12.62 2.81
C ARG A 41 -3.45 -11.10 2.95
N VAL A 42 -4.51 -10.43 2.51
CA VAL A 42 -4.71 -8.99 2.72
C VAL A 42 -4.80 -8.68 4.21
N GLN A 43 -5.61 -9.43 4.95
CA GLN A 43 -5.79 -9.25 6.40
C GLN A 43 -4.48 -9.47 7.16
N GLU A 44 -3.69 -10.51 6.82
CA GLU A 44 -2.36 -10.73 7.41
C GLU A 44 -1.43 -9.54 7.17
N LEU A 45 -1.41 -9.00 5.95
CA LEU A 45 -0.56 -7.85 5.60
C LEU A 45 -1.00 -6.57 6.32
N LEU A 46 -2.31 -6.31 6.37
CA LEU A 46 -2.86 -5.18 7.10
C LEU A 46 -2.48 -5.26 8.58
N GLY A 47 -2.66 -6.41 9.23
CA GLY A 47 -2.28 -6.58 10.63
C GLY A 47 -0.77 -6.38 10.87
N ARG A 48 0.08 -6.86 9.96
CA ARG A 48 1.54 -6.64 10.06
C ARG A 48 1.94 -5.18 9.92
N LEU A 49 1.33 -4.46 8.97
CA LEU A 49 1.60 -3.04 8.74
C LEU A 49 1.00 -2.14 9.83
N ASP A 50 -0.10 -2.57 10.45
CA ASP A 50 -0.74 -1.92 11.58
C ASP A 50 0.16 -1.97 12.81
N MET A 51 0.75 -3.14 13.11
CA MET A 51 1.77 -3.28 14.16
C MET A 51 3.01 -2.40 13.92
N GLN A 52 3.31 -2.05 12.67
CA GLN A 52 4.40 -1.13 12.31
C GLN A 52 3.97 0.35 12.34
N GLY A 53 2.68 0.62 12.56
CA GLY A 53 2.07 1.95 12.58
C GLY A 53 1.99 2.59 11.20
N LEU A 54 1.95 1.80 10.11
CA LEU A 54 1.86 2.28 8.73
C LEU A 54 0.42 2.31 8.21
N VAL A 55 -0.45 1.45 8.72
CA VAL A 55 -1.88 1.44 8.40
C VAL A 55 -2.70 1.45 9.69
N ASP A 56 -3.98 1.77 9.56
CA ASP A 56 -5.04 1.41 10.50
C ASP A 56 -5.79 0.23 9.87
N ALA A 57 -5.55 -0.97 10.40
CA ALA A 57 -6.16 -2.19 9.83
C ALA A 57 -7.69 -2.19 9.98
N SER A 58 -8.22 -1.63 11.07
CA SER A 58 -9.67 -1.59 11.33
C SER A 58 -10.43 -0.73 10.32
N ARG A 59 -9.77 0.31 9.81
CA ARG A 59 -10.31 1.23 8.80
C ARG A 59 -9.76 1.00 7.40
N CYS A 60 -8.87 0.01 7.23
CA CYS A 60 -8.18 -0.28 5.98
C CYS A 60 -7.61 1.00 5.32
N ARG A 61 -6.90 1.82 6.10
CA ARG A 61 -6.43 3.15 5.69
C ARG A 61 -4.96 3.34 6.06
N LEU A 62 -4.25 4.20 5.32
CA LEU A 62 -2.91 4.66 5.73
C LEU A 62 -2.97 5.50 7.02
N SER A 63 -2.05 5.19 7.94
CA SER A 63 -1.72 6.10 9.03
C SER A 63 -0.97 7.33 8.48
N MET A 64 -0.71 8.34 9.32
CA MET A 64 0.14 9.46 8.91
C MET A 64 1.53 9.01 8.45
N ARG A 65 2.14 8.04 9.15
CA ARG A 65 3.47 7.50 8.79
C ARG A 65 3.40 6.73 7.48
N GLY A 66 2.35 5.93 7.28
CA GLY A 66 2.13 5.23 6.01
C GLY A 66 1.91 6.17 4.83
N LEU A 67 1.18 7.26 5.04
CA LEU A 67 0.96 8.29 4.03
C LEU A 67 2.27 8.96 3.60
N VAL A 68 3.09 9.40 4.56
CA VAL A 68 4.42 9.99 4.26
C VAL A 68 5.29 9.01 3.48
N LEU A 69 5.29 7.73 3.87
CA LEU A 69 6.04 6.68 3.18
C LEU A 69 5.54 6.48 1.74
N ALA A 70 4.23 6.31 1.55
CA ALA A 70 3.63 6.12 0.23
C ALA A 70 3.87 7.32 -0.71
N VAL A 71 3.77 8.55 -0.19
CA VAL A 71 4.09 9.77 -0.95
C VAL A 71 5.56 9.78 -1.36
N SER A 72 6.47 9.44 -0.44
CA SER A 72 7.91 9.38 -0.72
C SER A 72 8.23 8.35 -1.81
N MET A 73 7.59 7.19 -1.77
CA MET A 73 7.73 6.16 -2.81
C MET A 73 7.22 6.65 -4.16
N HIS A 74 6.03 7.26 -4.19
CA HIS A 74 5.43 7.76 -5.42
C HIS A 74 6.26 8.90 -6.04
N GLY A 75 6.86 9.75 -5.19
CA GLY A 75 7.83 10.76 -5.60
C GLY A 75 9.12 10.15 -6.19
N ALA A 76 9.69 9.14 -5.54
CA ALA A 76 10.88 8.44 -6.02
C ALA A 76 10.64 7.74 -7.37
N GLN A 77 9.46 7.15 -7.58
CA GLN A 77 9.08 6.57 -8.87
C GLN A 77 9.00 7.63 -9.99
N LYS A 78 8.42 8.80 -9.70
CA LYS A 78 8.36 9.90 -10.68
C LYS A 78 9.76 10.43 -11.04
N LEU A 79 10.63 10.59 -10.05
CA LEU A 79 12.02 11.02 -10.27
C LEU A 79 12.78 9.99 -11.11
N SER A 80 12.68 8.70 -10.78
CA SER A 80 13.33 7.64 -11.56
C SER A 80 12.86 7.61 -13.03
N ARG A 81 11.56 7.83 -13.29
CA ARG A 81 11.03 7.91 -14.67
C ARG A 81 11.51 9.15 -15.42
N GLN A 82 11.67 10.29 -14.74
CA GLN A 82 12.19 11.51 -15.34
C GLN A 82 13.69 11.39 -15.66
N SER A 83 14.47 10.76 -14.79
CA SER A 83 15.90 10.52 -15.02
C SER A 83 16.19 9.51 -16.13
N ALA A 84 15.28 8.55 -16.39
CA ALA A 84 15.41 7.60 -17.49
C ALA A 84 15.04 8.19 -18.87
N ALA A 85 14.44 9.38 -18.90
CA ALA A 85 14.01 10.07 -20.12
C ALA A 85 14.92 11.25 -20.51
N ALA A 86 16.04 11.43 -19.80
CA ALA A 86 17.01 12.51 -19.99
C ALA A 86 18.29 12.01 -20.68
#